data_AF-A0A357G9P3-F1
#
_entry.id   AF-A0A357G9P3-F1
#
_cell.length_a   1.000
_cell.length_b   1.000
_cell.length_c   1.000
_cell.angle_alpha   90.00
_cell.angle_beta   90.00
_cell.angle_gamma   90.00
#
_symmetry.space_group_name_H-M   'P 1'
#
loop_
_entity.id
_entity.type
_entity.pdbx_description
1 polymer ?
#
loop_
_entity_poly.entity_id
_entity_poly.type
_entity_poly.pdbx_seq_one_letter_code
_entity_poly.pdbx_strand_id
1 'polypeptide(L)'
;MYKKIKNQFEYNFKIEKDGLYVIEIEAACQKENDLKVEINQIQFREITVGKNIQTFNIPPAWNGSWLKGLSKKVIFIIKLSQGRHSLKFIAKNEADIIQEPIIKLLEEKLTIKILENIQSEKRNRQAWITIVLVDLSLNFIDAQVACQKRFWDSDDVKLIIDNKIQKNSNSSWWGKNWLWQGRKMQGNPETKRIYANLGKGIHYIELWADEQPMINSFELDLGETENENEDNKVEEVKPKRIPTVENPEWTGDFSDDTEQMILARAIWGEARGTSREVKIAVAWSIKNRLGIRDKWDSYHNIILDPSQYSCFWERPPRDANLQALKSPLKNQGYYGKWKEAYKIVGQVINGEITDPTKGANHYYDDSIGAPFWATKDNFVIKIENIFFHKL
;
A
#
# COMPACT_ATOMS: atom_id res chain seq x y z
N MET A 1 0.16 -3.80 -30.01
CA MET A 1 -0.61 -4.42 -28.91
C MET A 1 -0.09 -5.82 -28.70
N TYR A 2 0.45 -6.11 -27.51
CA TYR A 2 1.01 -7.42 -27.13
C TYR A 2 -0.09 -8.39 -26.71
N LYS A 3 -1.02 -7.96 -25.84
CA LYS A 3 -2.08 -8.85 -25.33
C LYS A 3 -3.33 -8.10 -24.91
N LYS A 4 -4.49 -8.61 -25.33
CA LYS A 4 -5.80 -8.20 -24.81
C LYS A 4 -6.20 -9.07 -23.62
N ILE A 5 -6.54 -8.45 -22.50
CA ILE A 5 -6.97 -9.08 -21.25
C ILE A 5 -8.48 -8.92 -21.12
N LYS A 6 -9.23 -9.97 -20.75
CA LYS A 6 -10.67 -9.86 -20.45
C LYS A 6 -10.97 -9.93 -18.95
N ASN A 7 -10.34 -10.86 -18.25
CA ASN A 7 -10.51 -11.02 -16.80
C ASN A 7 -9.17 -10.92 -16.07
N GLN A 8 -8.30 -11.91 -16.32
CA GLN A 8 -6.99 -11.95 -15.69
C GLN A 8 -5.95 -12.56 -16.64
N PHE A 9 -4.70 -12.19 -16.42
CA PHE A 9 -3.55 -12.77 -17.10
C PHE A 9 -2.35 -12.74 -16.16
N GLU A 10 -1.64 -13.86 -16.09
CA GLU A 10 -0.42 -13.96 -15.29
C GLU A 10 0.79 -14.06 -16.23
N TYR A 11 1.72 -13.13 -16.07
CA TYR A 11 3.00 -13.10 -16.76
C TYR A 11 4.08 -13.55 -15.78
N ASN A 12 4.62 -14.74 -16.01
CA ASN A 12 5.66 -15.33 -15.17
C ASN A 12 7.03 -15.01 -15.75
N PHE A 13 7.97 -14.61 -14.91
CA PHE A 13 9.35 -14.34 -15.30
C PHE A 13 10.32 -14.90 -14.26
N LYS A 14 11.57 -15.09 -14.68
CA LYS A 14 12.66 -15.52 -13.80
C LYS A 14 13.74 -14.45 -13.82
N ILE A 15 14.31 -14.17 -12.67
CA ILE A 15 15.50 -13.33 -12.55
C ILE A 15 16.67 -14.16 -12.05
N GLU A 16 17.88 -13.83 -12.52
CA GLU A 16 19.08 -14.66 -12.31
C GLU A 16 19.89 -14.27 -11.09
N LYS A 17 19.67 -13.08 -10.52
CA LYS A 17 20.30 -12.63 -9.27
C LYS A 17 19.42 -11.67 -8.50
N ASP A 18 19.66 -11.57 -7.20
CA ASP A 18 19.09 -10.56 -6.32
C ASP A 18 19.52 -9.16 -6.79
N GLY A 19 18.64 -8.18 -6.59
CA GLY A 19 18.99 -6.78 -6.83
C GLY A 19 17.78 -5.87 -7.01
N LEU A 20 18.06 -4.61 -7.35
CA LEU A 20 17.07 -3.62 -7.73
C LEU A 20 16.66 -3.80 -9.19
N TYR A 21 15.36 -3.92 -9.47
CA TYR A 21 14.83 -4.09 -10.81
C TYR A 21 13.84 -3.00 -11.19
N VAL A 22 13.82 -2.68 -12.47
CA VAL A 22 12.75 -1.94 -13.14
C VAL A 22 11.83 -2.92 -13.86
N ILE A 23 10.53 -2.76 -13.65
CA ILE A 23 9.46 -3.43 -14.39
C ILE A 23 8.64 -2.35 -15.10
N GLU A 24 8.75 -2.24 -16.42
CA GLU A 24 7.94 -1.31 -17.21
C GLU A 24 6.73 -2.02 -17.82
N ILE A 25 5.56 -1.43 -17.66
CA ILE A 25 4.32 -1.92 -18.24
C ILE A 25 3.60 -0.78 -18.94
N GLU A 26 3.24 -0.96 -20.20
CA GLU A 26 2.42 -0.02 -20.95
C GLU A 26 1.10 -0.68 -21.34
N ALA A 27 -0.02 -0.07 -20.93
CA ALA A 27 -1.35 -0.54 -21.26
C ALA A 27 -2.28 0.63 -21.60
N ALA A 28 -3.38 0.33 -22.30
CA ALA A 28 -4.43 1.27 -22.62
C ALA A 28 -5.79 0.73 -22.16
N CYS A 29 -6.65 1.65 -21.72
CA CYS A 29 -8.01 1.38 -21.28
C CYS A 29 -8.93 2.52 -21.74
N GLN A 30 -10.21 2.23 -21.95
CA GLN A 30 -11.21 3.20 -22.40
C GLN A 30 -12.55 3.00 -21.69
N LYS A 31 -13.29 4.10 -21.49
CA LYS A 31 -14.65 4.07 -20.89
C LYS A 31 -14.65 3.35 -19.51
N GLU A 32 -15.50 2.35 -19.31
CA GLU A 32 -15.63 1.57 -18.07
C GLU A 32 -14.57 0.47 -17.88
N ASN A 33 -13.67 0.30 -18.86
CA ASN A 33 -12.60 -0.69 -18.82
C ASN A 33 -11.47 -0.20 -17.92
N ASP A 34 -11.05 -1.03 -16.97
CA ASP A 34 -9.93 -0.70 -16.09
C ASP A 34 -8.94 -1.85 -16.00
N LEU A 35 -7.67 -1.57 -15.73
CA LEU A 35 -6.64 -2.58 -15.46
C LEU A 35 -5.90 -2.26 -14.16
N LYS A 36 -5.60 -3.30 -13.39
CA LYS A 36 -4.61 -3.25 -12.31
C LYS A 36 -3.62 -4.40 -12.46
N VAL A 37 -2.49 -4.27 -11.77
CA VAL A 37 -1.45 -5.30 -11.72
C VAL A 37 -1.06 -5.58 -10.27
N GLU A 38 -0.77 -6.84 -9.97
CA GLU A 38 -0.16 -7.30 -8.72
C GLU A 38 1.22 -7.89 -9.05
N ILE A 39 2.22 -7.70 -8.18
CA ILE A 39 3.58 -8.23 -8.38
C ILE A 39 3.89 -9.19 -7.24
N ASN A 40 4.12 -10.47 -7.52
CA ASN A 40 4.34 -11.49 -6.48
C ASN A 40 3.28 -11.45 -5.35
N GLN A 41 2.01 -11.25 -5.72
CA GLN A 41 0.87 -11.07 -4.81
C GLN A 41 0.83 -9.72 -4.05
N ILE A 42 1.80 -8.83 -4.24
CA ILE A 42 1.75 -7.45 -3.74
C ILE A 42 0.62 -6.73 -4.48
N GLN A 43 -0.38 -6.29 -3.71
CA GLN A 43 -1.47 -5.45 -4.19
C GLN A 43 -1.18 -3.99 -3.93
N PHE A 44 -1.35 -3.15 -4.94
CA PHE A 44 -1.24 -1.71 -4.82
C PHE A 44 -2.60 -1.10 -4.48
N ARG A 45 -2.60 -0.07 -3.63
CA ARG A 45 -3.79 0.64 -3.18
C ARG A 45 -3.54 2.15 -3.09
N GLU A 46 -4.58 2.91 -2.77
CA GLU A 46 -4.49 4.36 -2.63
C GLU A 46 -3.49 4.79 -1.53
N ILE A 47 -2.79 5.90 -1.78
CA ILE A 47 -1.99 6.59 -0.75
C ILE A 47 -2.94 7.51 0.02
N THR A 48 -2.79 7.55 1.35
CA THR A 48 -3.85 7.89 2.32
C THR A 48 -4.98 6.86 2.28
N VAL A 49 -4.86 5.85 3.15
CA VAL A 49 -5.77 4.70 3.22
C VAL A 49 -7.19 5.16 3.54
N GLY A 50 -8.11 4.88 2.62
CA GLY A 50 -9.53 5.12 2.80
C GLY A 50 -10.25 3.92 3.43
N LYS A 51 -11.51 4.14 3.86
CA LYS A 51 -12.38 3.09 4.41
C LYS A 51 -12.62 1.94 3.43
N ASN A 52 -12.72 2.25 2.13
CA ASN A 52 -12.92 1.26 1.05
C ASN A 52 -11.66 1.19 0.19
N ILE A 53 -11.07 0.00 0.07
CA ILE A 53 -9.86 -0.23 -0.72
C ILE A 53 -10.12 0.13 -2.19
N GLN A 54 -9.33 1.04 -2.75
CA GLN A 54 -9.33 1.39 -4.16
C GLN A 54 -8.17 0.68 -4.85
N THR A 55 -8.46 -0.14 -5.86
CA THR A 55 -7.38 -0.84 -6.62
C THR A 55 -7.37 -0.52 -8.11
N PHE A 56 -8.46 0.04 -8.64
CA PHE A 56 -8.57 0.46 -10.05
C PHE A 56 -8.50 1.98 -10.22
N ASN A 57 -8.64 2.70 -9.11
CA ASN A 57 -8.64 4.15 -9.07
C ASN A 57 -7.42 4.67 -8.29
N ILE A 58 -6.25 4.21 -8.69
CA ILE A 58 -4.97 4.50 -8.05
C ILE A 58 -3.93 4.82 -9.13
N PRO A 59 -2.86 5.56 -8.80
CA PRO A 59 -1.83 5.92 -9.78
C PRO A 59 -1.29 4.74 -10.62
N PRO A 60 -0.97 3.55 -10.07
CA PRO A 60 -0.47 2.44 -10.89
C PRO A 60 -1.54 1.64 -11.65
N ALA A 61 -2.82 2.03 -11.61
CA ALA A 61 -3.89 1.38 -12.36
C ALA A 61 -4.22 2.14 -13.65
N TRP A 62 -4.71 1.46 -14.68
CA TRP A 62 -5.16 2.09 -15.92
C TRP A 62 -6.67 2.25 -15.87
N ASN A 63 -7.13 3.47 -15.60
CA ASN A 63 -8.55 3.78 -15.55
C ASN A 63 -9.04 4.26 -16.93
N GLY A 64 -9.99 3.55 -17.54
CA GLY A 64 -10.41 3.83 -18.91
C GLY A 64 -11.19 5.14 -19.07
N SER A 65 -11.87 5.60 -18.02
CA SER A 65 -12.64 6.84 -18.04
C SER A 65 -11.70 8.05 -18.05
N TRP A 66 -10.52 7.89 -17.43
CA TRP A 66 -9.48 8.91 -17.39
C TRP A 66 -8.54 8.86 -18.59
N LEU A 67 -8.15 7.66 -19.04
CA LEU A 67 -7.22 7.49 -20.16
C LEU A 67 -7.88 7.68 -21.53
N LYS A 68 -9.18 7.37 -21.67
CA LYS A 68 -9.95 7.55 -22.91
C LYS A 68 -9.30 6.88 -24.13
N GLY A 69 -8.71 5.70 -23.93
CA GLY A 69 -8.06 4.90 -24.98
C GLY A 69 -6.58 5.20 -25.22
N LEU A 70 -6.03 6.26 -24.60
CA LEU A 70 -4.60 6.54 -24.62
C LEU A 70 -3.84 5.55 -23.74
N SER A 71 -2.57 5.28 -24.08
CA SER A 71 -1.75 4.38 -23.27
C SER A 71 -1.31 5.08 -21.99
N LYS A 72 -0.88 4.33 -20.98
CA LYS A 72 -0.11 4.87 -19.86
C LYS A 72 1.01 3.90 -19.56
N LYS A 73 2.20 4.44 -19.25
CA LYS A 73 3.32 3.62 -18.77
C LYS A 73 3.34 3.64 -17.24
N VAL A 74 3.41 2.45 -16.63
CA VAL A 74 3.65 2.28 -15.20
C VAL A 74 5.00 1.58 -15.03
N ILE A 75 5.87 2.16 -14.21
CA ILE A 75 7.24 1.69 -13.99
C ILE A 75 7.38 1.36 -12.51
N PHE A 76 7.59 0.09 -12.18
CA PHE A 76 7.88 -0.32 -10.82
C PHE A 76 9.39 -0.39 -10.61
N ILE A 77 9.86 0.19 -9.52
CA ILE A 77 11.23 0.04 -9.03
C ILE A 77 11.13 -0.77 -7.74
N ILE A 78 11.72 -1.96 -7.74
CA ILE A 78 11.49 -2.98 -6.71
C ILE A 78 12.72 -3.86 -6.53
N LYS A 79 13.05 -4.21 -5.28
CA LYS A 79 14.04 -5.25 -5.00
C LYS A 79 13.42 -6.63 -5.20
N LEU A 80 14.09 -7.48 -5.96
CA LEU A 80 13.66 -8.86 -6.20
C LEU A 80 14.81 -9.82 -5.88
N SER A 81 14.50 -10.96 -5.27
CA SER A 81 15.45 -12.05 -5.05
C SER A 81 15.47 -13.02 -6.22
N GLN A 82 16.63 -13.62 -6.51
CA GLN A 82 16.82 -14.64 -7.52
C GLN A 82 15.70 -15.68 -7.47
N GLY A 83 15.07 -15.95 -8.62
CA GLY A 83 14.00 -16.93 -8.69
C GLY A 83 12.87 -16.53 -9.61
N ARG A 84 11.71 -17.15 -9.36
CA ARG A 84 10.50 -16.95 -10.17
C ARG A 84 9.63 -15.87 -9.54
N HIS A 85 9.09 -15.03 -10.41
CA HIS A 85 8.18 -13.96 -10.07
C HIS A 85 7.00 -13.91 -11.04
N SER A 86 5.94 -13.22 -10.64
CA SER A 86 4.74 -13.07 -11.45
C SER A 86 4.20 -11.64 -11.43
N LEU A 87 3.71 -11.20 -12.60
CA LEU A 87 2.84 -10.05 -12.76
C LEU A 87 1.42 -10.57 -13.02
N LYS A 88 0.49 -10.31 -12.10
CA LYS A 88 -0.90 -10.68 -12.27
C LYS A 88 -1.72 -9.48 -12.69
N PHE A 89 -2.09 -9.45 -13.95
CA PHE A 89 -2.98 -8.46 -14.55
C PHE A 89 -4.43 -8.83 -14.28
N ILE A 90 -5.22 -7.87 -13.80
CA ILE A 90 -6.64 -8.05 -13.50
C ILE A 90 -7.39 -6.91 -14.18
N ALA A 91 -8.19 -7.25 -15.18
CA ALA A 91 -9.00 -6.31 -15.93
C ALA A 91 -10.43 -6.28 -15.38
N LYS A 92 -11.01 -5.09 -15.37
CA LYS A 92 -12.44 -4.88 -15.29
C LYS A 92 -12.95 -4.75 -16.73
N ASN A 93 -13.70 -5.75 -17.18
CA ASN A 93 -14.20 -5.93 -18.56
C ASN A 93 -13.14 -6.32 -19.60
N GLU A 94 -12.22 -5.42 -19.93
CA GLU A 94 -11.08 -5.72 -20.81
C GLU A 94 -9.97 -4.67 -20.71
N ALA A 95 -8.76 -4.98 -21.17
CA ALA A 95 -7.65 -4.03 -21.26
C ALA A 95 -6.62 -4.48 -22.29
N ASP A 96 -5.91 -3.54 -22.89
CA ASP A 96 -4.87 -3.85 -23.89
C ASP A 96 -3.48 -3.57 -23.31
N ILE A 97 -2.68 -4.61 -23.12
CA ILE A 97 -1.24 -4.47 -22.86
C ILE A 97 -0.57 -4.17 -24.21
N ILE A 98 0.09 -3.01 -24.30
CA ILE A 98 0.61 -2.48 -25.56
C ILE A 98 1.88 -3.21 -25.98
N GLN A 99 2.79 -3.43 -25.03
CA GLN A 99 4.09 -4.07 -25.20
C GLN A 99 4.29 -5.17 -24.15
N GLU A 100 5.12 -6.16 -24.45
CA GLU A 100 5.51 -7.16 -23.45
C GLU A 100 6.17 -6.48 -22.24
N PRO A 101 5.86 -6.87 -20.99
CA PRO A 101 6.49 -6.27 -19.82
C PRO A 101 8.01 -6.34 -19.88
N ILE A 102 8.67 -5.21 -19.63
CA ILE A 102 10.13 -5.10 -19.66
C ILE A 102 10.64 -5.24 -18.24
N ILE A 103 11.53 -6.20 -17.99
CA ILE A 103 12.18 -6.42 -16.69
C ILE A 103 13.69 -6.23 -16.86
N LYS A 104 14.27 -5.27 -16.14
CA LYS A 104 15.69 -4.93 -16.23
C LYS A 104 16.27 -4.78 -14.84
N LEU A 105 17.45 -5.36 -14.61
CA LEU A 105 18.24 -5.06 -13.44
C LEU A 105 18.76 -3.62 -13.54
N LEU A 106 18.67 -2.87 -12.45
CA LEU A 106 19.32 -1.58 -12.29
C LEU A 106 20.68 -1.75 -11.63
N GLU A 107 21.66 -0.97 -12.10
CA GLU A 107 22.89 -0.76 -11.35
C GLU A 107 22.57 0.09 -10.11
N GLU A 108 22.95 -0.41 -8.93
CA GLU A 108 22.81 0.36 -7.69
C GLU A 108 23.81 1.51 -7.69
N LYS A 109 23.32 2.68 -8.10
CA LYS A 109 24.04 3.96 -8.08
C LYS A 109 23.28 4.91 -7.17
N LEU A 110 23.99 5.92 -6.67
CA LEU A 110 23.40 7.01 -5.87
C LEU A 110 22.18 7.62 -6.57
N THR A 111 22.25 7.76 -7.88
CA THR A 111 21.16 8.24 -8.73
C THR A 111 20.90 7.25 -9.87
N ILE A 112 19.65 6.89 -10.07
CA ILE A 112 19.19 5.97 -11.12
C ILE A 112 18.40 6.73 -12.18
N LYS A 113 18.81 6.60 -13.44
CA LYS A 113 18.06 7.15 -14.58
C LYS A 113 16.93 6.19 -14.97
N ILE A 114 15.70 6.68 -14.91
CA ILE A 114 14.49 5.88 -15.12
C ILE A 114 13.85 6.13 -16.49
N LEU A 115 13.90 7.39 -16.96
CA LEU A 115 13.38 7.77 -18.28
C LEU A 115 14.44 8.55 -19.04
N GLU A 116 14.46 8.35 -20.35
CA GLU A 116 15.33 9.06 -21.27
C GLU A 116 14.63 9.25 -22.62
N ASN A 117 14.60 10.49 -23.10
CA ASN A 117 14.05 10.88 -24.41
C ASN A 117 12.66 10.31 -24.73
N ILE A 118 11.72 10.42 -23.77
CA ILE A 118 10.35 9.95 -23.95
C ILE A 118 9.45 11.13 -24.32
N GLN A 119 8.72 11.02 -25.42
CA GLN A 119 7.72 12.00 -25.84
C GLN A 119 6.30 11.47 -25.60
N SER A 120 5.41 12.33 -25.12
CA SER A 120 4.01 11.98 -24.94
C SER A 120 3.28 11.97 -26.29
N GLU A 121 2.33 11.04 -26.46
CA GLU A 121 1.25 11.23 -27.42
C GLU A 121 0.37 12.43 -27.02
N LYS A 122 -0.42 12.95 -27.96
CA LYS A 122 -1.29 14.11 -27.69
C LYS A 122 -2.33 13.76 -26.63
N ARG A 123 -2.26 14.43 -25.49
CA ARG A 123 -3.16 14.26 -24.33
C ARG A 123 -3.86 15.57 -23.98
N ASN A 124 -4.98 15.48 -23.27
CA ASN A 124 -5.64 16.65 -22.70
C ASN A 124 -5.69 16.50 -21.18
N ARG A 125 -4.60 16.91 -20.54
CA ARG A 125 -4.43 16.92 -19.07
C ARG A 125 -4.64 15.56 -18.40
N GLN A 126 -3.97 14.54 -18.91
CA GLN A 126 -4.15 13.15 -18.46
C GLN A 126 -2.84 12.55 -17.94
N ALA A 127 -2.96 11.51 -17.11
CA ALA A 127 -1.82 10.70 -16.68
C ALA A 127 -1.10 10.11 -17.91
N TRP A 128 0.23 10.17 -17.88
CA TRP A 128 1.10 9.69 -18.95
C TRP A 128 2.05 8.62 -18.45
N ILE A 129 2.75 8.89 -17.34
CA ILE A 129 3.68 7.96 -16.70
C ILE A 129 3.41 7.93 -15.21
N THR A 130 3.44 6.73 -14.61
CA THR A 130 3.48 6.55 -13.16
C THR A 130 4.71 5.73 -12.81
N ILE A 131 5.53 6.23 -11.89
CA ILE A 131 6.63 5.47 -11.28
C ILE A 131 6.18 5.06 -9.88
N VAL A 132 6.40 3.79 -9.56
CA VAL A 132 6.05 3.18 -8.28
C VAL A 132 7.33 2.71 -7.62
N LEU A 133 7.62 3.28 -6.46
CA LEU A 133 8.68 2.79 -5.59
C LEU A 133 8.06 1.73 -4.67
N VAL A 134 8.65 0.54 -4.62
CA VAL A 134 8.16 -0.56 -3.78
C VAL A 134 9.17 -0.82 -2.67
N ASP A 135 8.85 -0.33 -1.47
CA ASP A 135 9.70 -0.41 -0.28
C ASP A 135 11.07 0.26 -0.47
N LEU A 136 11.04 1.45 -1.10
CA LEU A 136 12.23 2.26 -1.37
C LEU A 136 11.98 3.68 -0.90
N SER A 137 13.04 4.35 -0.45
CA SER A 137 13.05 5.77 -0.15
C SER A 137 13.15 6.62 -1.41
N LEU A 138 12.84 7.91 -1.27
CA LEU A 138 13.05 8.91 -2.32
C LEU A 138 13.56 10.21 -1.70
N ASN A 139 14.82 10.52 -1.92
CA ASN A 139 15.40 11.78 -1.48
C ASN A 139 14.99 12.91 -2.43
N PHE A 140 15.39 12.80 -3.69
CA PHE A 140 15.06 13.78 -4.70
C PHE A 140 14.85 13.16 -6.08
N ILE A 141 14.21 13.96 -6.94
CA ILE A 141 14.03 13.71 -8.37
C ILE A 141 14.79 14.80 -9.11
N ASP A 142 15.59 14.42 -10.11
CA ASP A 142 16.09 15.33 -11.13
C ASP A 142 15.37 15.03 -12.45
N ALA A 143 14.66 16.01 -12.98
CA ALA A 143 13.90 15.87 -14.21
C ALA A 143 14.22 16.99 -15.18
N GLN A 144 14.64 16.64 -16.39
CA GLN A 144 14.79 17.55 -17.51
C GLN A 144 13.64 17.33 -18.49
N VAL A 145 12.83 18.37 -18.67
CA VAL A 145 11.61 18.32 -19.49
C VAL A 145 11.65 19.45 -20.51
N ALA A 146 11.23 19.19 -21.73
CA ALA A 146 11.00 20.18 -22.77
C ALA A 146 9.50 20.30 -23.06
N CYS A 147 9.03 21.54 -23.12
CA CYS A 147 7.62 21.87 -23.35
C CYS A 147 7.53 23.02 -24.34
N GLN A 148 6.81 22.84 -25.46
CA GLN A 148 6.69 23.85 -26.50
C GLN A 148 5.41 24.69 -26.33
N LYS A 149 5.52 25.98 -26.60
CA LYS A 149 4.33 26.84 -26.78
C LYS A 149 3.67 26.50 -28.13
N ARG A 150 2.37 26.28 -28.11
CA ARG A 150 1.56 26.02 -29.31
C ARG A 150 0.63 27.20 -29.59
N PHE A 151 -0.03 27.17 -30.74
CA PHE A 151 -1.04 28.17 -31.09
C PHE A 151 -2.29 27.92 -30.22
N TRP A 152 -2.61 28.87 -29.33
CA TRP A 152 -3.69 28.81 -28.32
C TRP A 152 -3.55 27.76 -27.21
N ASP A 153 -2.46 27.00 -27.18
CA ASP A 153 -2.21 25.97 -26.16
C ASP A 153 -0.71 25.84 -25.85
N SER A 154 -0.31 24.93 -24.96
CA SER A 154 1.09 24.55 -24.78
C SER A 154 1.26 23.12 -24.29
N ASP A 155 2.41 22.53 -24.60
CA ASP A 155 2.83 21.32 -23.89
C ASP A 155 3.07 21.68 -22.43
N ASP A 156 2.49 20.94 -21.50
CA ASP A 156 2.69 21.17 -20.07
C ASP A 156 2.87 19.83 -19.34
N VAL A 157 3.70 19.81 -18.29
CA VAL A 157 3.89 18.62 -17.44
C VAL A 157 3.61 18.95 -15.98
N LYS A 158 2.79 18.12 -15.36
CA LYS A 158 2.49 18.15 -13.93
C LYS A 158 3.15 16.94 -13.27
N LEU A 159 3.82 17.21 -12.15
CA LEU A 159 4.40 16.21 -11.27
C LEU A 159 3.57 16.10 -9.99
N ILE A 160 3.21 14.88 -9.61
CA ILE A 160 2.49 14.56 -8.37
C ILE A 160 3.32 13.50 -7.64
N ILE A 161 3.54 13.69 -6.34
CA ILE A 161 4.22 12.72 -5.49
C ILE A 161 3.31 12.44 -4.30
N ASP A 162 2.88 11.19 -4.12
CA ASP A 162 1.99 10.77 -3.02
C ASP A 162 0.78 11.70 -2.84
N ASN A 163 0.00 11.87 -3.91
CA ASN A 163 -1.14 12.79 -4.03
C ASN A 163 -0.82 14.28 -3.88
N LYS A 164 0.43 14.67 -3.63
CA LYS A 164 0.86 16.08 -3.50
C LYS A 164 1.38 16.59 -4.83
N ILE A 165 0.64 17.53 -5.42
CA ILE A 165 1.05 18.24 -6.64
C ILE A 165 2.28 19.10 -6.34
N GLN A 166 3.34 18.91 -7.11
CA GLN A 166 4.55 19.72 -7.07
C GLN A 166 4.32 21.00 -7.88
N LYS A 167 4.21 22.13 -7.16
CA LYS A 167 3.75 23.39 -7.76
C LYS A 167 4.90 24.17 -8.39
N ASN A 168 4.60 24.87 -9.48
CA ASN A 168 5.46 25.89 -10.05
C ASN A 168 5.32 27.20 -9.29
N SER A 169 6.29 27.53 -8.44
CA SER A 169 6.33 28.78 -7.66
C SER A 169 6.34 30.04 -8.53
N ASN A 170 6.86 29.96 -9.75
CA ASN A 170 6.96 31.07 -10.69
C ASN A 170 5.68 31.24 -11.55
N SER A 171 4.58 30.57 -11.23
CA SER A 171 3.34 30.59 -12.02
C SER A 171 2.20 31.33 -11.33
N SER A 172 1.34 31.95 -12.14
CA SER A 172 0.04 32.44 -11.68
C SER A 172 -0.83 31.30 -11.13
N TRP A 173 -1.84 31.66 -10.34
CA TRP A 173 -2.74 30.72 -9.65
C TRP A 173 -3.33 29.64 -10.58
N TRP A 174 -3.66 30.01 -11.82
CA TRP A 174 -4.23 29.12 -12.83
C TRP A 174 -3.25 28.08 -13.37
N GLY A 175 -1.96 28.40 -13.45
CA GLY A 175 -0.95 27.50 -14.00
C GLY A 175 -0.11 26.76 -12.95
N LYS A 176 -0.22 27.11 -11.66
CA LYS A 176 0.70 26.64 -10.61
C LYS A 176 0.80 25.12 -10.46
N ASN A 177 -0.19 24.37 -10.94
CA ASN A 177 -0.21 22.91 -10.89
C ASN A 177 0.51 22.25 -12.07
N TRP A 178 0.99 23.03 -13.03
CA TRP A 178 1.84 22.58 -14.14
C TRP A 178 3.27 23.00 -13.85
N LEU A 179 4.11 22.03 -13.49
CA LEU A 179 5.48 22.27 -13.02
C LEU A 179 6.36 22.80 -14.16
N TRP A 180 6.23 22.21 -15.35
CA TRP A 180 6.82 22.68 -16.61
C TRP A 180 5.71 23.19 -17.52
N GLN A 181 5.96 24.34 -18.15
CA GLN A 181 4.94 25.04 -18.93
C GLN A 181 5.48 25.53 -20.26
N GLY A 182 4.92 25.05 -21.37
CA GLY A 182 5.44 25.33 -22.69
C GLY A 182 5.32 26.80 -23.07
N ARG A 183 4.28 27.49 -22.58
CA ARG A 183 4.12 28.95 -22.73
C ARG A 183 5.28 29.77 -22.16
N LYS A 184 6.03 29.22 -21.19
CA LYS A 184 7.20 29.86 -20.57
C LYS A 184 8.52 29.35 -21.17
N MET A 185 8.61 28.05 -21.39
CA MET A 185 9.84 27.37 -21.79
C MET A 185 10.12 27.51 -23.29
N GLN A 186 9.07 27.68 -24.12
CA GLN A 186 9.16 27.87 -25.58
C GLN A 186 9.98 26.78 -26.27
N GLY A 187 9.90 25.54 -25.78
CA GLY A 187 10.62 24.38 -26.31
C GLY A 187 11.99 24.13 -25.68
N ASN A 188 12.54 25.08 -24.92
CA ASN A 188 13.82 24.88 -24.26
C ASN A 188 13.68 23.88 -23.09
N PRO A 189 14.55 22.85 -22.99
CA PRO A 189 14.56 21.96 -21.84
C PRO A 189 14.87 22.71 -20.54
N GLU A 190 14.14 22.42 -19.47
CA GLU A 190 14.37 22.95 -18.13
C GLU A 190 14.57 21.78 -17.15
N THR A 191 15.69 21.80 -16.43
CA THR A 191 15.97 20.84 -15.37
C THR A 191 15.45 21.35 -14.03
N LYS A 192 14.74 20.52 -13.28
CA LYS A 192 14.35 20.80 -11.89
C LYS A 192 14.72 19.65 -10.98
N ARG A 193 15.27 20.01 -9.81
CA ARG A 193 15.40 19.12 -8.67
C ARG A 193 14.21 19.28 -7.75
N ILE A 194 13.59 18.17 -7.35
CA ILE A 194 12.47 18.13 -6.42
C ILE A 194 12.86 17.27 -5.23
N TYR A 195 13.00 17.88 -4.06
CA TYR A 195 13.26 17.17 -2.81
C TYR A 195 11.96 16.59 -2.25
N ALA A 196 11.85 15.27 -2.24
CA ALA A 196 10.69 14.56 -1.71
C ALA A 196 10.88 14.14 -0.25
N ASN A 197 12.11 13.76 0.13
CA ASN A 197 12.50 13.32 1.48
C ASN A 197 11.54 12.27 2.07
N LEU A 198 11.22 11.24 1.28
CA LEU A 198 10.34 10.15 1.65
C LEU A 198 11.18 8.96 2.14
N GLY A 199 10.81 8.39 3.29
CA GLY A 199 11.43 7.18 3.83
C GLY A 199 11.09 5.94 3.01
N LYS A 200 11.60 4.76 3.41
CA LYS A 200 11.26 3.49 2.75
C LYS A 200 9.74 3.24 2.82
N GLY A 201 9.13 2.92 1.68
CA GLY A 201 7.70 2.64 1.60
C GLY A 201 7.21 2.44 0.17
N ILE A 202 5.88 2.42 0.00
CA ILE A 202 5.26 2.46 -1.34
C ILE A 202 4.96 3.92 -1.67
N HIS A 203 5.61 4.44 -2.71
CA HIS A 203 5.44 5.81 -3.17
C HIS A 203 5.01 5.85 -4.63
N TYR A 204 4.14 6.81 -4.96
CA TYR A 204 3.66 7.03 -6.33
C TYR A 204 4.13 8.39 -6.83
N ILE A 205 4.82 8.36 -7.96
CA ILE A 205 5.28 9.55 -8.68
C ILE A 205 4.54 9.57 -10.01
N GLU A 206 3.69 10.56 -10.24
CA GLU A 206 2.90 10.69 -11.45
C GLU A 206 3.37 11.87 -12.30
N LEU A 207 3.45 11.61 -13.61
CA LEU A 207 3.64 12.60 -14.65
C LEU A 207 2.37 12.66 -15.48
N TRP A 208 1.70 13.81 -15.41
CA TRP A 208 0.56 14.13 -16.25
C TRP A 208 0.99 15.09 -17.34
N ALA A 209 0.47 14.90 -18.54
CA ALA A 209 0.81 15.71 -19.71
C ALA A 209 -0.43 16.43 -20.27
N ASP A 210 -0.21 17.64 -20.76
CA ASP A 210 -1.09 18.34 -21.70
C ASP A 210 -0.35 18.48 -23.03
N GLU A 211 -1.03 18.19 -24.14
CA GLU A 211 -0.44 18.08 -25.49
C GLU A 211 0.69 17.02 -25.58
N GLN A 212 1.90 17.37 -26.04
CA GLN A 212 2.97 16.41 -26.39
C GLN A 212 4.36 16.80 -25.86
N PRO A 213 4.51 16.99 -24.53
CA PRO A 213 5.80 17.30 -23.92
C PRO A 213 6.81 16.16 -24.09
N MET A 214 8.08 16.49 -23.91
CA MET A 214 9.20 15.56 -23.93
C MET A 214 9.90 15.54 -22.57
N ILE A 215 10.16 14.34 -22.06
CA ILE A 215 11.07 14.11 -20.94
C ILE A 215 12.41 13.73 -21.55
N ASN A 216 13.41 14.61 -21.40
CA ASN A 216 14.77 14.35 -21.85
C ASN A 216 15.46 13.38 -20.88
N SER A 217 15.33 13.64 -19.57
CA SER A 217 15.80 12.73 -18.53
C SER A 217 14.91 12.78 -17.29
N PHE A 218 14.80 11.65 -16.60
CA PHE A 218 14.16 11.56 -15.28
C PHE A 218 14.96 10.61 -14.40
N GLU A 219 15.54 11.16 -13.35
CA GLU A 219 16.48 10.49 -12.47
C GLU A 219 15.98 10.56 -11.03
N LEU A 220 16.21 9.49 -10.28
CA LEU A 220 15.81 9.35 -8.88
C LEU A 220 17.02 9.13 -8.01
N ASP A 221 17.07 9.80 -6.88
CA ASP A 221 17.96 9.46 -5.78
C ASP A 221 17.14 8.72 -4.72
N LEU A 222 17.45 7.44 -4.54
CA LEU A 222 16.76 6.60 -3.57
C LEU A 222 17.39 6.66 -2.17
N GLY A 223 18.44 7.49 -1.99
CA GLY A 223 19.29 7.51 -0.79
C GLY A 223 20.39 6.47 -0.80
N GLU A 224 21.19 6.45 0.27
CA GLU A 224 22.29 5.52 0.42
C GLU A 224 21.77 4.08 0.32
N THR A 225 22.15 3.41 -0.77
CA THR A 225 22.15 1.96 -0.86
C THR A 225 23.19 1.50 0.15
N GLU A 226 22.78 0.78 1.19
CA GLU A 226 23.65 0.22 2.23
C GLU A 226 24.86 -0.50 1.58
N ASN A 227 25.98 0.21 1.42
CA ASN A 227 27.29 -0.40 1.26
C ASN A 227 27.79 -0.63 2.69
N GLU A 228 28.00 -1.90 3.00
CA GLU A 228 28.63 -2.41 4.21
C GLU A 228 29.91 -1.60 4.54
N ASN A 229 29.81 -0.68 5.49
CA ASN A 229 30.95 -0.17 6.24
C ASN A 229 30.71 -0.53 7.71
N GLU A 230 31.44 -1.54 8.18
CA GLU A 230 31.32 -2.22 9.47
C GLU A 230 31.56 -1.35 10.72
N ASP A 231 31.84 -0.05 10.62
CA ASP A 231 32.39 0.71 11.75
C ASP A 231 31.49 1.79 12.39
N ASN A 232 30.21 1.87 12.01
CA ASN A 232 29.24 2.68 12.76
C ASN A 232 28.00 1.87 13.09
N LYS A 233 27.91 1.41 14.35
CA LYS A 233 26.68 0.85 14.94
C LYS A 233 25.58 1.91 14.98
N VAL A 234 24.90 2.10 13.86
CA VAL A 234 23.51 2.56 13.80
C VAL A 234 22.69 1.30 13.55
N GLU A 235 21.69 1.05 14.40
CA GLU A 235 20.87 -0.15 14.32
C GLU A 235 20.31 -0.37 12.90
N GLU A 236 20.65 -1.51 12.34
CA GLU A 236 20.29 -2.03 11.02
C GLU A 236 18.76 -1.98 10.80
N VAL A 237 18.23 -0.96 10.11
CA VAL A 237 16.80 -0.91 9.76
C VAL A 237 16.55 -1.70 8.47
N LYS A 238 16.33 -3.00 8.66
CA LYS A 238 15.87 -3.94 7.63
C LYS A 238 14.55 -3.46 7.00
N PRO A 239 14.32 -3.67 5.70
CA PRO A 239 13.04 -3.38 5.05
C PRO A 239 11.87 -3.98 5.84
N LYS A 240 10.91 -3.14 6.26
CA LYS A 240 9.73 -3.60 7.02
C LYS A 240 8.68 -4.12 6.04
N ARG A 241 8.79 -5.41 5.75
CA ARG A 241 7.76 -6.21 5.08
C ARG A 241 6.38 -5.93 5.71
N ILE A 242 5.33 -5.73 4.92
CA ILE A 242 3.96 -5.68 5.47
C ILE A 242 3.46 -7.12 5.72
N PRO A 243 2.99 -7.47 6.93
CA PRO A 243 2.48 -8.81 7.20
C PRO A 243 1.21 -9.14 6.40
N THR A 244 1.13 -10.37 5.88
CA THR A 244 -0.05 -10.92 5.18
C THR A 244 -0.58 -12.15 5.90
N VAL A 245 -1.78 -12.61 5.57
CA VAL A 245 -2.35 -13.80 6.23
C VAL A 245 -1.52 -15.05 5.93
N GLU A 246 -0.94 -15.13 4.73
CA GLU A 246 -0.05 -16.22 4.30
C GLU A 246 1.34 -16.10 4.90
N ASN A 247 1.78 -14.86 5.16
CA ASN A 247 3.07 -14.57 5.75
C ASN A 247 2.91 -13.52 6.85
N PRO A 248 2.53 -13.91 8.09
CA PRO A 248 2.14 -12.98 9.14
C PRO A 248 3.25 -12.67 10.15
N GLU A 249 4.50 -13.04 9.87
CA GLU A 249 5.61 -12.75 10.78
C GLU A 249 5.74 -11.25 11.04
N TRP A 250 6.01 -10.92 12.29
CA TRP A 250 6.18 -9.57 12.79
C TRP A 250 7.51 -8.98 12.36
N THR A 251 7.47 -7.68 12.12
CA THR A 251 8.49 -6.91 11.40
C THR A 251 9.20 -5.91 12.31
N GLY A 252 8.95 -6.00 13.62
CA GLY A 252 9.44 -5.06 14.62
C GLY A 252 8.43 -3.98 15.00
N ASP A 253 7.29 -3.91 14.33
CA ASP A 253 6.19 -2.99 14.65
C ASP A 253 4.84 -3.64 14.32
N PHE A 254 3.78 -3.28 15.03
CA PHE A 254 2.41 -3.71 14.70
C PHE A 254 1.64 -2.62 13.94
N SER A 255 2.20 -1.41 13.82
CA SER A 255 1.58 -0.30 13.09
C SER A 255 1.58 -0.49 11.56
N ASP A 256 2.34 -1.46 11.04
CA ASP A 256 2.42 -1.81 9.63
C ASP A 256 1.41 -2.88 9.20
N ASP A 257 0.69 -3.49 10.14
CA ASP A 257 -0.42 -4.37 9.85
C ASP A 257 -1.55 -3.59 9.13
N THR A 258 -2.36 -4.30 8.33
CA THR A 258 -3.66 -3.75 7.90
C THR A 258 -4.66 -3.77 9.05
N GLU A 259 -5.71 -2.95 9.00
CA GLU A 259 -6.84 -2.97 9.95
C GLU A 259 -7.41 -4.39 10.20
N GLN A 260 -7.53 -5.20 9.15
CA GLN A 260 -7.95 -6.60 9.27
C GLN A 260 -6.87 -7.48 9.92
N MET A 261 -5.60 -7.23 9.62
CA MET A 261 -4.47 -7.99 10.16
C MET A 261 -4.28 -7.72 11.66
N ILE A 262 -4.28 -6.46 12.09
CA ILE A 262 -4.10 -6.10 13.50
C ILE A 262 -5.24 -6.66 14.35
N LEU A 263 -6.47 -6.62 13.83
CA LEU A 263 -7.64 -7.21 14.47
C LEU A 263 -7.58 -8.75 14.47
N ALA A 264 -7.04 -9.37 13.41
CA ALA A 264 -6.79 -10.82 13.40
C ALA A 264 -5.73 -11.23 14.42
N ARG A 265 -4.68 -10.42 14.62
CA ARG A 265 -3.71 -10.62 15.70
C ARG A 265 -4.35 -10.49 17.06
N ALA A 266 -5.23 -9.50 17.28
CA ALA A 266 -5.92 -9.36 18.55
C ALA A 266 -6.76 -10.61 18.87
N ILE A 267 -7.55 -11.12 17.92
CA ILE A 267 -8.29 -12.38 18.12
C ILE A 267 -7.34 -13.56 18.32
N TRP A 268 -6.20 -13.60 17.64
CA TRP A 268 -5.21 -14.65 17.83
C TRP A 268 -4.58 -14.63 19.23
N GLY A 269 -4.34 -13.44 19.79
CA GLY A 269 -3.84 -13.27 21.15
C GLY A 269 -4.89 -13.69 22.19
N GLU A 270 -6.12 -13.24 21.99
CA GLU A 270 -7.19 -13.30 22.98
C GLU A 270 -8.02 -14.61 22.91
N ALA A 271 -8.13 -15.21 21.72
CA ALA A 271 -9.12 -16.25 21.43
C ALA A 271 -8.63 -17.36 20.48
N ARG A 272 -7.32 -17.55 20.25
CA ARG A 272 -6.81 -18.60 19.33
C ARG A 272 -7.21 -20.03 19.71
N GLY A 273 -7.41 -20.28 21.01
CA GLY A 273 -7.77 -21.60 21.56
C GLY A 273 -9.26 -21.87 21.68
N THR A 274 -10.10 -20.86 21.41
CA THR A 274 -11.55 -20.92 21.65
C THR A 274 -12.33 -21.27 20.38
N SER A 275 -13.64 -21.44 20.51
CA SER A 275 -14.52 -21.73 19.37
C SER A 275 -14.64 -20.55 18.41
N ARG A 276 -15.18 -20.84 17.22
CA ARG A 276 -15.51 -19.82 16.22
C ARG A 276 -16.47 -18.75 16.77
N GLU A 277 -17.43 -19.15 17.60
CA GLU A 277 -18.42 -18.24 18.19
C GLU A 277 -17.77 -17.24 19.14
N VAL A 278 -16.86 -17.68 20.00
CA VAL A 278 -16.09 -16.81 20.88
C VAL A 278 -15.20 -15.85 20.07
N LYS A 279 -14.52 -16.34 19.02
CA LYS A 279 -13.71 -15.46 18.14
C LYS A 279 -14.54 -14.36 17.48
N ILE A 280 -15.74 -14.69 16.99
CA ILE A 280 -16.69 -13.72 16.41
C ILE A 280 -17.11 -12.70 17.47
N ALA A 281 -17.45 -13.17 18.67
CA ALA A 281 -17.89 -12.32 19.76
C ALA A 281 -16.80 -11.33 20.21
N VAL A 282 -15.56 -11.79 20.36
CA VAL A 282 -14.41 -10.93 20.64
C VAL A 282 -14.22 -9.92 19.51
N ALA A 283 -14.20 -10.34 18.24
CA ALA A 283 -14.08 -9.45 17.09
C ALA A 283 -15.11 -8.31 17.11
N TRP A 284 -16.38 -8.65 17.39
CA TRP A 284 -17.47 -7.68 17.50
C TRP A 284 -17.27 -6.76 18.70
N SER A 285 -16.83 -7.28 19.85
CA SER A 285 -16.52 -6.43 21.01
C SER A 285 -15.44 -5.40 20.71
N ILE A 286 -14.42 -5.74 19.91
CA ILE A 286 -13.40 -4.77 19.47
C ILE A 286 -14.01 -3.76 18.51
N LYS A 287 -14.80 -4.23 17.53
CA LYS A 287 -15.50 -3.37 16.56
C LYS A 287 -16.45 -2.37 17.20
N ASN A 288 -17.16 -2.79 18.25
CA ASN A 288 -18.09 -1.94 18.99
C ASN A 288 -17.38 -0.81 19.76
N ARG A 289 -16.05 -0.84 19.92
CA ARG A 289 -15.27 0.26 20.52
C ARG A 289 -14.99 1.41 19.56
N LEU A 290 -15.14 1.22 18.25
CA LEU A 290 -14.89 2.28 17.26
C LEU A 290 -15.76 3.51 17.53
N GLY A 291 -15.12 4.65 17.71
CA GLY A 291 -15.77 5.94 17.96
C GLY A 291 -16.35 6.11 19.37
N ILE A 292 -16.16 5.17 20.30
CA ILE A 292 -16.57 5.37 21.71
C ILE A 292 -15.70 6.42 22.39
N ARG A 293 -14.42 6.52 22.01
CA ARG A 293 -13.49 7.56 22.44
C ARG A 293 -12.95 8.28 21.21
N ASP A 294 -12.66 9.57 21.32
CA ASP A 294 -12.14 10.38 20.20
C ASP A 294 -10.88 9.78 19.57
N LYS A 295 -10.00 9.20 20.39
CA LYS A 295 -8.77 8.53 19.93
C LYS A 295 -8.98 7.15 19.31
N TRP A 296 -10.17 6.56 19.42
CA TRP A 296 -10.47 5.18 18.96
C TRP A 296 -11.20 5.19 17.62
N ASP A 297 -10.60 5.83 16.62
CA ASP A 297 -11.12 5.96 15.26
C ASP A 297 -10.67 4.84 14.29
N SER A 298 -9.79 3.95 14.75
CA SER A 298 -9.29 2.77 14.00
C SER A 298 -9.05 1.57 14.92
N TYR A 299 -8.96 0.36 14.34
CA TYR A 299 -8.60 -0.84 15.10
C TYR A 299 -7.19 -0.76 15.66
N HIS A 300 -6.23 -0.19 14.92
CA HIS A 300 -4.89 0.06 15.46
C HIS A 300 -4.94 0.90 16.74
N ASN A 301 -5.68 2.01 16.71
CA ASN A 301 -5.76 2.89 17.87
C ASN A 301 -6.52 2.26 19.05
N ILE A 302 -7.43 1.32 18.82
CA ILE A 302 -8.08 0.56 19.90
C ILE A 302 -7.12 -0.50 20.46
N ILE A 303 -6.47 -1.26 19.58
CA ILE A 303 -5.70 -2.46 19.94
C ILE A 303 -4.36 -2.08 20.58
N LEU A 304 -3.72 -1.04 20.05
CA LEU A 304 -2.44 -0.52 20.52
C LEU A 304 -2.58 0.57 21.58
N ASP A 305 -3.80 0.86 22.05
CA ASP A 305 -3.97 1.72 23.23
C ASP A 305 -3.49 0.97 24.49
N PRO A 306 -2.63 1.59 25.33
CA PRO A 306 -2.07 0.92 26.50
C PRO A 306 -3.13 0.24 27.37
N SER A 307 -2.83 -0.99 27.76
CA SER A 307 -3.66 -1.84 28.63
C SER A 307 -5.00 -2.30 28.05
N GLN A 308 -5.29 -2.08 26.77
CA GLN A 308 -6.49 -2.64 26.15
C GLN A 308 -6.37 -4.14 25.88
N TYR A 309 -5.26 -4.58 25.29
CA TYR A 309 -4.99 -5.98 24.98
C TYR A 309 -3.58 -6.34 25.43
N SER A 310 -3.46 -7.14 26.49
CA SER A 310 -2.16 -7.44 27.12
C SER A 310 -1.23 -8.21 26.21
N CYS A 311 -1.77 -8.99 25.27
CA CYS A 311 -0.98 -9.82 24.34
C CYS A 311 -0.05 -9.03 23.41
N PHE A 312 -0.26 -7.72 23.22
CA PHE A 312 0.59 -6.83 22.40
C PHE A 312 1.76 -6.21 23.16
N TRP A 313 1.81 -6.35 24.49
CA TRP A 313 2.78 -5.66 25.34
C TRP A 313 3.73 -6.65 25.99
N GLU A 314 5.02 -6.32 26.01
CA GLU A 314 6.00 -7.10 26.75
C GLU A 314 5.87 -6.78 28.24
N ARG A 315 5.28 -7.70 29.01
CA ARG A 315 5.23 -7.61 30.48
C ARG A 315 6.08 -8.73 31.10
N PRO A 316 6.90 -8.44 32.11
CA PRO A 316 7.58 -9.48 32.89
C PRO A 316 6.57 -10.29 33.73
N PRO A 317 6.73 -11.62 33.85
CA PRO A 317 7.62 -12.49 33.06
C PRO A 317 7.10 -12.65 31.62
N ARG A 318 8.02 -12.74 30.64
CA ARG A 318 7.74 -12.74 29.18
C ARG A 318 6.43 -13.45 28.83
N ASP A 319 5.42 -12.67 28.42
CA ASP A 319 4.13 -13.20 28.00
C ASP A 319 4.29 -14.07 26.72
N ALA A 320 3.94 -15.35 26.83
CA ALA A 320 3.97 -16.29 25.71
C ALA A 320 3.02 -15.88 24.56
N ASN A 321 2.01 -15.04 24.85
CA ASN A 321 1.06 -14.55 23.85
C ASN A 321 1.71 -13.60 22.86
N LEU A 322 2.63 -12.73 23.29
CA LEU A 322 3.31 -11.80 22.38
C LEU A 322 4.11 -12.55 21.32
N GLN A 323 4.75 -13.66 21.68
CA GLN A 323 5.46 -14.51 20.71
C GLN A 323 4.50 -15.19 19.73
N ALA A 324 3.33 -15.60 20.20
CA ALA A 324 2.28 -16.16 19.33
C ALA A 324 1.73 -15.11 18.36
N LEU A 325 1.68 -13.83 18.75
CA LEU A 325 1.35 -12.73 17.84
C LEU A 325 2.46 -12.45 16.83
N LYS A 326 3.73 -12.52 17.25
CA LYS A 326 4.89 -12.22 16.40
C LYS A 326 5.10 -13.26 15.30
N SER A 327 4.74 -14.51 15.55
CA SER A 327 4.87 -15.58 14.56
C SER A 327 3.68 -16.55 14.61
N PRO A 328 2.48 -16.15 14.11
CA PRO A 328 1.27 -16.96 14.19
C PRO A 328 1.40 -18.35 13.53
N LEU A 329 2.28 -18.48 12.53
CA LEU A 329 2.50 -19.72 11.77
C LEU A 329 3.70 -20.56 12.26
N LYS A 330 4.32 -20.21 13.41
CA LYS A 330 5.49 -20.94 13.93
C LYS A 330 5.23 -22.45 14.10
N ASN A 331 3.99 -22.84 14.43
CA ASN A 331 3.57 -24.23 14.51
C ASN A 331 2.65 -24.56 13.33
N GLN A 332 2.96 -25.61 12.57
CA GLN A 332 2.18 -26.00 11.37
C GLN A 332 0.68 -26.21 11.67
N GLY A 333 0.34 -26.71 12.87
CA GLY A 333 -1.06 -26.90 13.30
C GLY A 333 -1.87 -25.61 13.52
N TYR A 334 -1.23 -24.43 13.47
CA TYR A 334 -1.89 -23.13 13.65
C TYR A 334 -2.35 -22.47 12.36
N TYR A 335 -1.87 -22.94 11.21
CA TYR A 335 -2.20 -22.34 9.91
C TYR A 335 -3.69 -22.21 9.65
N GLY A 336 -4.46 -23.29 9.86
CA GLY A 336 -5.91 -23.27 9.68
C GLY A 336 -6.62 -22.31 10.65
N LYS A 337 -6.21 -22.29 11.93
CA LYS A 337 -6.83 -21.44 12.96
C LYS A 337 -6.50 -19.96 12.76
N TRP A 338 -5.29 -19.64 12.29
CA TRP A 338 -4.89 -18.28 11.95
C TRP A 338 -5.68 -17.74 10.76
N LYS A 339 -5.78 -18.53 9.68
CA LYS A 339 -6.62 -18.17 8.52
C LYS A 339 -8.09 -18.01 8.88
N GLU A 340 -8.59 -18.87 9.76
CA GLU A 340 -9.95 -18.74 10.28
C GLU A 340 -10.13 -17.40 11.01
N ALA A 341 -9.21 -17.02 11.91
CA ALA A 341 -9.29 -15.74 12.60
C ALA A 341 -9.30 -14.57 11.60
N TYR A 342 -8.36 -14.54 10.65
CA TYR A 342 -8.32 -13.51 9.61
C TYR A 342 -9.60 -13.43 8.78
N LYS A 343 -10.17 -14.59 8.41
CA LYS A 343 -11.44 -14.67 7.69
C LYS A 343 -12.59 -14.12 8.52
N ILE A 344 -12.74 -14.55 9.78
CA ILE A 344 -13.78 -14.07 10.70
C ILE A 344 -13.73 -12.55 10.80
N VAL A 345 -12.54 -11.97 10.97
CA VAL A 345 -12.37 -10.52 11.04
C VAL A 345 -12.87 -9.83 9.79
N GLY A 346 -12.48 -10.31 8.60
CA GLY A 346 -12.95 -9.73 7.34
C GLY A 346 -14.47 -9.70 7.26
N GLN A 347 -15.12 -10.81 7.64
CA GLN A 347 -16.58 -10.90 7.65
C GLN A 347 -17.22 -9.95 8.69
N VAL A 348 -16.62 -9.81 9.87
CA VAL A 348 -17.09 -8.88 10.91
C VAL A 348 -16.93 -7.43 10.47
N ILE A 349 -15.77 -7.04 9.92
CA ILE A 349 -15.53 -5.69 9.39
C ILE A 349 -16.58 -5.33 8.33
N ASN A 350 -16.80 -6.24 7.38
CA ASN A 350 -17.76 -6.06 6.29
C ASN A 350 -19.24 -6.14 6.72
N GLY A 351 -19.53 -6.54 7.95
CA GLY A 351 -20.90 -6.71 8.45
C GLY A 351 -21.62 -7.94 7.90
N GLU A 352 -20.88 -8.94 7.43
CA GLU A 352 -21.41 -10.20 6.89
C GLU A 352 -21.86 -11.18 7.99
N ILE A 353 -21.34 -11.03 9.22
CA ILE A 353 -21.74 -11.81 10.39
C ILE A 353 -22.40 -10.87 11.40
N THR A 354 -23.62 -11.16 11.84
CA THR A 354 -24.34 -10.38 12.86
C THR A 354 -23.61 -10.38 14.21
N ASP A 355 -23.71 -9.29 14.97
CA ASP A 355 -23.13 -9.17 16.31
C ASP A 355 -23.83 -10.09 17.33
N PRO A 356 -23.18 -11.16 17.83
CA PRO A 356 -23.77 -12.04 18.83
C PRO A 356 -23.73 -11.44 20.25
N THR A 357 -22.96 -10.37 20.45
CA THR A 357 -22.72 -9.73 21.75
C THR A 357 -23.68 -8.61 22.06
N LYS A 358 -24.61 -8.28 21.14
CA LYS A 358 -25.62 -7.22 21.30
C LYS A 358 -25.01 -5.86 21.66
N GLY A 359 -23.89 -5.50 21.03
CA GLY A 359 -23.21 -4.23 21.26
C GLY A 359 -22.29 -4.20 22.46
N ALA A 360 -21.87 -5.35 23.00
CA ALA A 360 -20.86 -5.39 24.07
C ALA A 360 -19.55 -4.77 23.57
N ASN A 361 -18.84 -4.09 24.46
CA ASN A 361 -17.57 -3.43 24.20
C ASN A 361 -16.48 -3.83 25.20
N HIS A 362 -16.79 -4.62 26.23
CA HIS A 362 -15.83 -5.19 27.16
C HIS A 362 -16.10 -6.68 27.34
N TYR A 363 -15.05 -7.45 27.65
CA TYR A 363 -15.18 -8.86 27.96
C TYR A 363 -14.10 -9.30 28.96
N TYR A 364 -14.36 -10.41 29.65
CA TYR A 364 -13.37 -11.10 30.47
C TYR A 364 -13.63 -12.61 30.50
N ASP A 365 -12.56 -13.38 30.69
CA ASP A 365 -12.61 -14.84 30.82
C ASP A 365 -12.89 -15.24 32.28
N ASP A 366 -13.71 -16.26 32.49
CA ASP A 366 -14.09 -16.70 33.84
C ASP A 366 -13.00 -17.42 34.62
N SER A 367 -11.86 -17.69 33.98
CA SER A 367 -10.62 -18.13 34.63
C SER A 367 -9.95 -17.04 35.48
N ILE A 368 -10.35 -15.77 35.32
CA ILE A 368 -9.87 -14.65 36.15
C ILE A 368 -10.97 -14.10 37.06
N GLY A 369 -10.56 -13.44 38.15
CA GLY A 369 -11.49 -12.69 38.99
C GLY A 369 -12.19 -11.58 38.19
N ALA A 370 -13.50 -11.41 38.43
CA ALA A 370 -14.30 -10.39 37.75
C ALA A 370 -13.65 -9.00 37.89
N PRO A 371 -13.36 -8.30 36.78
CA PRO A 371 -12.83 -6.94 36.84
C PRO A 371 -13.80 -6.00 37.56
N PHE A 372 -13.28 -4.93 38.19
CA PHE A 372 -14.10 -3.98 38.96
C PHE A 372 -15.24 -3.35 38.15
N TRP A 373 -15.07 -3.24 36.83
CA TRP A 373 -16.05 -2.68 35.91
C TRP A 373 -17.15 -3.68 35.54
N ALA A 374 -16.97 -4.98 35.78
CA ALA A 374 -17.95 -6.01 35.45
C ALA A 374 -19.03 -6.04 36.54
N THR A 375 -20.19 -5.44 36.25
CA THR A 375 -21.35 -5.43 37.15
C THR A 375 -22.51 -6.20 36.53
N LYS A 376 -23.56 -6.45 37.31
CA LYS A 376 -24.78 -7.07 36.79
C LYS A 376 -25.51 -6.16 35.79
N ASP A 377 -25.40 -4.85 35.97
CA ASP A 377 -26.16 -3.88 35.18
C ASP A 377 -25.62 -3.71 33.75
N ASN A 378 -24.30 -3.91 33.57
CA ASN A 378 -23.66 -3.83 32.27
C ASN A 378 -23.38 -5.20 31.63
N PHE A 379 -23.76 -6.31 32.29
CA PHE A 379 -23.67 -7.64 31.73
C PHE A 379 -24.64 -7.81 30.55
N VAL A 380 -24.15 -8.36 29.44
CA VAL A 380 -24.96 -8.56 28.23
C VAL A 380 -25.21 -10.03 27.95
N ILE A 381 -24.14 -10.82 27.86
CA ILE A 381 -24.21 -12.25 27.53
C ILE A 381 -22.92 -12.96 27.96
N LYS A 382 -23.04 -14.25 28.28
CA LYS A 382 -21.91 -15.17 28.43
C LYS A 382 -21.87 -16.09 27.20
N ILE A 383 -20.74 -16.14 26.51
CA ILE A 383 -20.51 -17.06 25.37
C ILE A 383 -19.35 -17.96 25.79
N GLU A 384 -19.65 -19.26 25.95
CA GLU A 384 -18.74 -20.23 26.57
C GLU A 384 -18.25 -19.71 27.92
N ASN A 385 -16.93 -19.56 28.11
CA ASN A 385 -16.30 -19.10 29.33
C ASN A 385 -16.05 -17.57 29.36
N ILE A 386 -16.50 -16.83 28.34
CA ILE A 386 -16.26 -15.38 28.23
C ILE A 386 -17.54 -14.59 28.52
N PHE A 387 -17.45 -13.67 29.49
CA PHE A 387 -18.49 -12.73 29.87
C PHE A 387 -18.34 -11.44 29.07
N PHE A 388 -19.40 -11.00 28.39
CA PHE A 388 -19.44 -9.77 27.60
C PHE A 388 -20.31 -8.71 28.28
N HIS A 389 -19.80 -7.48 28.31
CA HIS A 389 -20.41 -6.32 28.97
C HIS A 389 -20.44 -5.10 28.05
N LYS A 390 -21.42 -4.21 28.27
CA LYS A 390 -21.57 -2.95 27.55
C LYS A 390 -21.46 -1.77 28.52
N LEU A 391 -20.34 -1.08 28.47
CA LEU A 391 -20.01 0.07 29.32
C LEU A 391 -20.22 1.39 28.59
#